data_AF-A0A1V4S6Y0-F1
#
_entry.id   AF-A0A1V4S6Y0-F1
#
_cell.length_a   1.000
_cell.length_b   1.000
_cell.length_c   1.000
_cell.angle_alpha   90.00
_cell.angle_beta   90.00
_cell.angle_gamma   90.00
#
_symmetry.space_group_name_H-M   'P 1'
#
loop_
_entity.id
_entity.type
_entity.pdbx_description
1 polymer ?
#
loop_
_entity_poly.entity_id
_entity_poly.type
_entity_poly.pdbx_seq_one_letter_code
_entity_poly.pdbx_strand_id
1 'polypeptide(L)'
;MKKRLYPFPALISGLFSAQILASIHVYLSNTSLFHTLYALKDAGYLTIPNRQIMQNLNDFSPAFCGGVFFSLSLGAGLSVFTLITVQLWDCLFKRSRMIFILISALLTCLIAGVNISGFLPIATSYFIVIPAVVFITALKWIPVRTGKNDLLKEIIRIAPVILLTLLWTTQMDRNMFQDIRDNLLLSNSAGLMINDFYYKYTLYPAQVIKSQEQKTLKTCCLKNIRDKRLADLLETKLTEFDYLNLPENSAVDMEIDKAGNTLIFKKRRAALKVKLRDFLSNPGGVLKKFSFKCDRYRFFRKFTFVSFLVGFPVILYIICYGIFFFILSLFWGPGSSEALSSVLCFLIGVGLFIPVYQGREEGVKNLNDLAVTNNLEVILESRRWQERVAGLKIIEQKRMDPAAFRAYRGLLQSPYIQERCRLVTTILNSGRPETYEDLINFLDDPSPNVSCMAFYVLGLRGDKRAVYEILKRIKTSDHWYKQWYAYRALKALGWRQTGSE
;
A
#
# COMPACT_ATOMS: atom_id res chain seq x y z
N MET A 1 -9.84 2.27 -37.65
CA MET A 1 -9.74 2.62 -36.22
C MET A 1 -10.46 1.64 -35.29
N LYS A 2 -11.78 1.42 -35.39
CA LYS A 2 -12.56 0.58 -34.42
C LYS A 2 -12.00 -0.83 -34.15
N LYS A 3 -11.52 -1.54 -35.16
CA LYS A 3 -10.99 -2.92 -35.05
C LYS A 3 -9.68 -3.05 -34.22
N ARG A 4 -8.93 -1.96 -34.04
CA ARG A 4 -7.55 -1.99 -33.48
C ARG A 4 -7.45 -1.40 -32.07
N LEU A 5 -8.48 -0.69 -31.62
CA LEU A 5 -8.59 -0.07 -30.30
C LEU A 5 -9.52 -0.84 -29.34
N TYR A 6 -10.07 -2.00 -29.72
CA TYR A 6 -11.09 -2.69 -28.91
C TYR A 6 -10.70 -3.05 -27.46
N PRO A 7 -9.42 -3.29 -27.09
CA PRO A 7 -9.06 -3.52 -25.69
C PRO A 7 -9.30 -2.27 -24.82
N PHE A 8 -9.19 -1.07 -25.41
CA PHE A 8 -9.31 0.20 -24.71
C PHE A 8 -10.71 0.46 -24.12
N PRO A 9 -11.83 0.42 -24.88
CA PRO A 9 -13.16 0.62 -24.30
C PRO A 9 -13.53 -0.45 -23.28
N ALA A 10 -13.06 -1.69 -23.45
CA ALA A 10 -13.30 -2.77 -22.50
C ALA A 10 -12.53 -2.58 -21.18
N LEU A 11 -11.27 -2.10 -21.24
CA LEU A 11 -10.53 -1.77 -20.02
C LEU A 11 -11.12 -0.56 -19.31
N ILE A 12 -11.52 0.47 -20.04
CA ILE A 12 -12.13 1.66 -19.43
C ILE A 12 -13.44 1.31 -18.75
N SER A 13 -14.30 0.49 -19.38
CA SER A 13 -15.55 0.05 -18.75
C SER A 13 -15.29 -0.82 -17.52
N GLY A 14 -14.27 -1.68 -17.56
CA GLY A 14 -13.79 -2.44 -16.41
C GLY A 14 -13.28 -1.56 -15.26
N LEU A 15 -12.41 -0.59 -15.55
CA LEU A 15 -11.89 0.37 -14.56
C LEU A 15 -12.98 1.27 -13.98
N PHE A 16 -13.93 1.72 -14.81
CA PHE A 16 -15.04 2.55 -14.37
C PHE A 16 -15.98 1.79 -13.43
N SER A 17 -16.36 0.55 -13.79
CA SER A 17 -17.15 -0.31 -12.90
C SER A 17 -16.40 -0.66 -11.62
N ALA A 18 -15.08 -0.88 -11.70
CA ALA A 18 -14.24 -1.06 -10.53
C ALA A 18 -14.23 0.18 -9.62
N GLN A 19 -14.16 1.39 -10.19
CA GLN A 19 -14.15 2.65 -9.43
C GLN A 19 -15.45 2.88 -8.66
N ILE A 20 -16.60 2.55 -9.25
CA ILE A 20 -17.88 2.63 -8.56
C ILE A 20 -17.90 1.67 -7.36
N LEU A 21 -17.56 0.39 -7.59
CA LEU A 21 -17.53 -0.62 -6.53
C LEU A 21 -16.50 -0.28 -5.44
N ALA A 22 -15.34 0.25 -5.84
CA ALA A 22 -14.27 0.68 -4.95
C ALA A 22 -14.67 1.84 -4.06
N SER A 23 -15.28 2.87 -4.64
CA SER A 23 -15.76 4.02 -3.88
C SER A 23 -16.80 3.60 -2.83
N ILE A 24 -17.75 2.74 -3.21
CA ILE A 24 -18.76 2.20 -2.27
C ILE A 24 -18.10 1.35 -1.18
N HIS A 25 -17.17 0.47 -1.55
CA HIS A 25 -16.50 -0.43 -0.60
C HIS A 25 -15.68 0.35 0.44
N VAL A 26 -14.93 1.36 -0.02
CA VAL A 26 -14.13 2.22 0.87
C VAL A 26 -15.05 3.07 1.73
N TYR A 27 -16.13 3.63 1.18
CA TYR A 27 -17.10 4.42 1.94
C TYR A 27 -17.70 3.63 3.11
N LEU A 28 -18.21 2.42 2.84
CA LEU A 28 -18.79 1.56 3.88
C LEU A 28 -17.75 1.15 4.95
N SER A 29 -16.51 0.93 4.54
CA SER A 29 -15.41 0.66 5.48
C SER A 29 -15.08 1.89 6.33
N ASN A 30 -15.07 3.09 5.75
CA ASN A 30 -14.80 4.32 6.47
C ASN A 30 -15.90 4.62 7.48
N THR A 31 -17.18 4.44 7.12
CA THR A 31 -18.31 4.58 8.06
C THR A 31 -18.19 3.59 9.22
N SER A 32 -17.84 2.33 8.95
CA SER A 32 -17.60 1.35 10.01
C SER A 32 -16.42 1.73 10.91
N LEU A 33 -15.35 2.29 10.33
CA LEU A 33 -14.21 2.80 11.08
C LEU A 33 -14.61 4.01 11.95
N PHE A 34 -15.40 4.94 11.41
CA PHE A 34 -15.91 6.10 12.14
C PHE A 34 -16.64 5.69 13.43
N HIS A 35 -17.58 4.74 13.35
CA HIS A 35 -18.28 4.24 14.54
C HIS A 35 -17.34 3.58 15.55
N THR A 36 -16.32 2.86 15.07
CA THR A 36 -15.32 2.23 15.95
C THR A 36 -14.50 3.28 16.69
N LEU A 37 -14.04 4.32 15.98
CA LEU A 37 -13.26 5.41 16.57
C LEU A 37 -14.11 6.28 17.49
N TYR A 38 -15.38 6.50 17.16
CA TYR A 38 -16.32 7.21 18.02
C TYR A 38 -16.48 6.50 19.36
N ALA A 39 -16.71 5.18 19.36
CA ALA A 39 -16.80 4.40 20.58
C ALA A 39 -15.49 4.40 21.40
N LEU A 40 -14.33 4.38 20.73
CA LEU A 40 -13.03 4.51 21.39
C LEU A 40 -12.84 5.88 22.04
N LYS A 41 -13.23 6.95 21.34
CA LYS A 41 -13.18 8.31 21.85
C LYS A 41 -14.08 8.47 23.08
N ASP A 42 -15.31 7.96 23.03
CA ASP A 42 -16.25 8.02 24.15
C ASP A 42 -15.73 7.25 25.39
N ALA A 43 -14.91 6.21 25.16
CA ALA A 43 -14.22 5.48 26.23
C ALA A 43 -12.88 6.13 26.66
N GLY A 44 -12.57 7.34 26.21
CA GLY A 44 -11.38 8.10 26.63
C GLY A 44 -10.06 7.62 26.02
N TYR A 45 -10.10 6.91 24.87
CA TYR A 45 -8.91 6.47 24.17
C TYR A 45 -8.47 7.44 23.07
N LEU A 46 -7.16 7.50 22.79
CA LEU A 46 -6.62 8.23 21.64
C LEU A 46 -7.04 7.54 20.33
N THR A 47 -7.72 8.29 19.46
CA THR A 47 -8.17 7.77 18.17
C THR A 47 -7.16 8.02 17.06
N ILE A 48 -7.05 7.04 16.15
CA ILE A 48 -6.23 7.16 14.94
C ILE A 48 -7.05 6.64 13.76
N PRO A 49 -7.45 7.51 12.82
CA PRO A 49 -7.19 8.95 12.81
C PRO A 49 -7.84 9.72 13.99
N ASN A 50 -7.24 10.86 14.35
CA ASN A 50 -7.75 11.80 15.34
C ASN A 50 -9.04 12.48 14.87
N ARG A 51 -9.63 13.34 15.72
CA ARG A 51 -10.92 14.01 15.44
C ARG A 51 -10.94 14.81 14.12
N GLN A 52 -9.84 15.47 13.74
CA GLN A 52 -9.78 16.32 12.54
C GLN A 52 -9.99 15.49 11.26
N ILE A 53 -9.39 14.31 11.18
CA ILE A 53 -9.51 13.44 10.00
C ILE A 53 -10.70 12.48 10.15
N MET A 54 -11.03 12.08 11.37
CA MET A 54 -12.14 11.16 11.66
C MET A 54 -13.47 11.67 11.11
N GLN A 55 -13.73 12.98 11.18
CA GLN A 55 -14.95 13.58 10.62
C GLN A 55 -15.07 13.35 9.11
N ASN A 56 -13.95 13.42 8.39
CA ASN A 56 -13.89 13.26 6.93
C ASN A 56 -14.04 11.78 6.49
N LEU A 57 -14.08 10.82 7.43
CA LEU A 57 -14.30 9.40 7.07
C LEU A 57 -15.67 9.18 6.42
N ASN A 58 -16.68 9.96 6.81
CA ASN A 58 -18.02 9.88 6.24
C ASN A 58 -18.17 10.69 4.94
N ASP A 59 -17.13 11.38 4.50
CA ASP A 59 -17.17 12.09 3.22
C ASP A 59 -16.97 11.12 2.06
N PHE A 60 -17.63 11.40 0.94
CA PHE A 60 -17.46 10.60 -0.27
C PHE A 60 -16.09 10.81 -0.94
N SER A 61 -15.47 12.00 -0.80
CA SER A 61 -14.20 12.31 -1.48
C SER A 61 -13.06 11.36 -1.10
N PRO A 62 -12.77 11.11 0.19
CA PRO A 62 -11.74 10.13 0.56
C PRO A 62 -12.07 8.70 0.12
N ALA A 63 -13.36 8.35 0.07
CA ALA A 63 -13.80 7.06 -0.43
C ALA A 63 -13.56 6.92 -1.94
N PHE A 64 -13.86 7.95 -2.73
CA PHE A 64 -13.61 7.98 -4.17
C PHE A 64 -12.11 7.94 -4.48
N CYS A 65 -11.31 8.81 -3.85
CA CYS A 65 -9.86 8.83 -4.03
C CYS A 65 -9.20 7.54 -3.53
N GLY A 66 -9.67 6.99 -2.41
CA GLY A 66 -9.27 5.66 -1.93
C GLY A 66 -9.67 4.54 -2.91
N GLY A 67 -10.80 4.69 -3.59
CA GLY A 67 -11.28 3.74 -4.58
C GLY A 67 -10.34 3.57 -5.77
N VAL A 68 -9.61 4.63 -6.14
CA VAL A 68 -8.62 4.61 -7.24
C VAL A 68 -7.59 3.50 -7.03
N PHE A 69 -7.18 3.22 -5.79
CA PHE A 69 -6.23 2.15 -5.50
C PHE A 69 -6.77 0.77 -5.84
N PHE A 70 -8.05 0.46 -5.56
CA PHE A 70 -8.66 -0.81 -5.96
C PHE A 70 -8.90 -0.87 -7.47
N SER A 71 -9.29 0.24 -8.10
CA SER A 71 -9.47 0.32 -9.55
C SER A 71 -8.18 0.04 -10.30
N LEU A 72 -7.08 0.67 -9.90
CA LEU A 72 -5.77 0.49 -10.52
C LEU A 72 -5.06 -0.82 -10.12
N SER A 73 -5.51 -1.50 -9.07
CA SER A 73 -5.01 -2.82 -8.68
C SER A 73 -5.94 -3.94 -9.12
N LEU A 74 -6.93 -4.28 -8.30
CA LEU A 74 -7.89 -5.36 -8.54
C LEU A 74 -8.70 -5.14 -9.82
N GLY A 75 -9.18 -3.91 -10.07
CA GLY A 75 -9.93 -3.57 -11.27
C GLY A 75 -9.11 -3.76 -12.55
N ALA A 76 -7.87 -3.25 -12.55
CA ALA A 76 -6.93 -3.44 -13.64
C ALA A 76 -6.63 -4.93 -13.88
N GLY A 77 -6.30 -5.67 -12.82
CA GLY A 77 -6.01 -7.10 -12.91
C GLY A 77 -7.17 -7.93 -13.45
N LEU A 78 -8.38 -7.74 -12.93
CA LEU A 78 -9.58 -8.45 -13.42
C LEU A 78 -9.94 -8.09 -14.86
N SER A 79 -9.77 -6.81 -15.24
CA SER A 79 -10.05 -6.35 -16.61
C SER A 79 -9.07 -6.93 -17.61
N VAL A 80 -7.76 -6.89 -17.29
CA VAL A 80 -6.70 -7.51 -18.12
C VAL A 80 -6.90 -9.02 -18.21
N PHE A 81 -7.15 -9.68 -17.08
CA PHE A 81 -7.42 -11.12 -17.04
C PHE A 81 -8.61 -11.51 -17.93
N THR A 82 -9.71 -10.78 -17.83
CA THR A 82 -10.91 -11.04 -18.64
C THR A 82 -10.63 -10.82 -20.11
N LEU A 83 -9.94 -9.74 -20.49
CA LEU A 83 -9.55 -9.50 -21.87
C LEU A 83 -8.68 -10.62 -22.46
N ILE A 84 -7.67 -11.08 -21.71
CA ILE A 84 -6.82 -12.19 -22.14
C ILE A 84 -7.67 -13.45 -22.34
N THR A 85 -8.57 -13.78 -21.41
CA THR A 85 -9.41 -14.98 -21.56
C THR A 85 -10.36 -14.91 -22.75
N VAL A 86 -10.95 -13.74 -23.00
CA VAL A 86 -11.82 -13.49 -24.17
C VAL A 86 -11.04 -13.61 -25.47
N GLN A 87 -9.84 -13.02 -25.51
CA GLN A 87 -8.94 -13.12 -26.66
C GLN A 87 -8.53 -14.56 -26.92
N LEU A 88 -8.07 -15.30 -25.91
CA LEU A 88 -7.68 -16.70 -26.10
C LEU A 88 -8.86 -17.54 -26.62
N TRP A 89 -10.06 -17.31 -26.07
CA TRP A 89 -11.29 -18.01 -26.49
C TRP A 89 -11.67 -17.74 -27.95
N ASP A 90 -11.60 -16.49 -28.40
CA ASP A 90 -11.90 -16.09 -29.78
C ASP A 90 -10.79 -16.54 -30.75
N CYS A 91 -9.54 -16.26 -30.39
CA CYS A 91 -8.37 -16.35 -31.26
C CYS A 91 -7.83 -17.77 -31.43
N LEU A 92 -7.67 -18.53 -30.33
CA LEU A 92 -7.04 -19.86 -30.36
C LEU A 92 -8.09 -20.97 -30.42
N PHE A 93 -9.25 -20.75 -29.82
CA PHE A 93 -10.25 -21.79 -29.62
C PHE A 93 -11.52 -21.60 -30.44
N LYS A 94 -11.55 -20.62 -31.36
CA LYS A 94 -12.65 -20.37 -32.30
C LYS A 94 -14.03 -20.37 -31.63
N ARG A 95 -14.11 -19.78 -30.43
CA ARG A 95 -15.31 -19.73 -29.58
C ARG A 95 -15.88 -21.10 -29.18
N SER A 96 -15.01 -22.09 -28.97
CA SER A 96 -15.40 -23.42 -28.49
C SER A 96 -16.21 -23.34 -27.19
N ARG A 97 -17.33 -24.08 -27.15
CA ARG A 97 -18.19 -24.19 -25.97
C ARG A 97 -17.46 -24.79 -24.77
N MET A 98 -16.54 -25.74 -25.00
CA MET A 98 -15.77 -26.38 -23.94
C MET A 98 -14.85 -25.39 -23.22
N ILE A 99 -14.16 -24.53 -23.99
CA ILE A 99 -13.27 -23.51 -23.42
C ILE A 99 -14.05 -22.43 -22.68
N PHE A 100 -15.23 -22.07 -23.19
CA PHE A 100 -16.13 -21.17 -22.46
C PHE A 100 -16.55 -21.76 -21.10
N ILE A 101 -16.84 -23.06 -21.03
CA ILE A 101 -17.12 -23.76 -19.77
C ILE A 101 -15.91 -23.71 -18.84
N LEU A 102 -14.70 -23.94 -19.34
CA LEU A 102 -13.47 -23.87 -18.53
C LEU A 102 -13.22 -22.45 -17.98
N ILE A 103 -13.41 -21.40 -18.78
CA ILE A 103 -13.28 -20.01 -18.33
C ILE A 103 -14.34 -19.70 -17.26
N SER A 104 -15.58 -20.15 -17.47
CA SER A 104 -16.67 -19.97 -16.51
C SER A 104 -16.42 -20.72 -15.20
N ALA A 105 -15.85 -21.93 -15.28
CA ALA A 105 -15.42 -22.70 -14.11
C ALA A 105 -14.29 -21.99 -13.37
N LEU A 106 -13.29 -21.45 -14.08
CA LEU A 106 -12.21 -20.68 -13.48
C LEU A 106 -12.72 -19.43 -12.74
N LEU A 107 -13.66 -18.69 -13.35
CA LEU A 107 -14.29 -17.54 -12.68
C LEU A 107 -15.07 -17.96 -11.43
N THR A 108 -15.79 -19.07 -11.51
CA THR A 108 -16.52 -19.65 -10.36
C THR A 108 -15.57 -20.06 -9.24
N CYS A 109 -14.41 -20.64 -9.57
CA CYS A 109 -13.36 -20.95 -8.60
C CYS A 109 -12.79 -19.69 -7.93
N LEU A 110 -12.60 -18.59 -8.67
CA LEU A 110 -12.17 -17.31 -8.09
C LEU A 110 -13.22 -16.75 -7.13
N ILE A 111 -14.51 -16.78 -7.51
CA ILE A 111 -15.63 -16.37 -6.66
C ILE A 111 -15.70 -17.23 -5.39
N ALA A 112 -15.55 -18.55 -5.51
CA ALA A 112 -15.48 -19.46 -4.38
C ALA A 112 -14.29 -19.15 -3.47
N GLY A 113 -13.12 -18.85 -4.06
CA GLY A 113 -11.90 -18.47 -3.33
C GLY A 113 -12.08 -17.20 -2.48
N VAL A 114 -12.77 -16.18 -2.99
CA VAL A 114 -13.10 -14.95 -2.24
C VAL A 114 -14.00 -15.25 -1.03
N ASN A 115 -14.86 -16.26 -1.14
CA ASN A 115 -15.87 -16.59 -0.12
C ASN A 115 -15.49 -17.80 0.77
N ILE A 116 -14.30 -18.37 0.62
CA ILE A 116 -13.87 -19.59 1.34
C ILE A 116 -13.88 -19.41 2.86
N SER A 117 -13.66 -18.19 3.35
CA SER A 117 -13.65 -17.83 4.78
C SER A 117 -14.94 -17.13 5.22
N GLY A 118 -16.01 -17.22 4.41
CA GLY A 118 -17.31 -16.63 4.66
C GLY A 118 -17.71 -15.63 3.58
N PHE A 119 -19.02 -15.44 3.44
CA PHE A 119 -19.59 -14.62 2.38
C PHE A 119 -19.23 -13.13 2.52
N LEU A 120 -18.70 -12.55 1.44
CA LEU A 120 -18.31 -11.15 1.30
C LEU A 120 -19.00 -10.55 0.06
N PRO A 121 -20.21 -9.98 0.19
CA PRO A 121 -21.00 -9.49 -0.95
C PRO A 121 -20.24 -8.50 -1.84
N ILE A 122 -19.64 -7.46 -1.22
CA ILE A 122 -18.95 -6.41 -1.96
C ILE A 122 -17.66 -6.93 -2.61
N ALA A 123 -16.91 -7.81 -1.94
CA ALA A 123 -15.72 -8.41 -2.56
C ALA A 123 -16.10 -9.30 -3.76
N THR A 124 -17.19 -10.06 -3.62
CA THR A 124 -17.73 -10.93 -4.66
C THR A 124 -18.19 -10.14 -5.88
N SER A 125 -18.79 -8.95 -5.70
CA SER A 125 -19.25 -8.14 -6.82
C SER A 125 -18.13 -7.69 -7.75
N TYR A 126 -16.88 -7.53 -7.28
CA TYR A 126 -15.74 -7.26 -8.18
C TYR A 126 -15.53 -8.38 -9.20
N PHE A 127 -15.56 -9.63 -8.72
CA PHE A 127 -15.32 -10.82 -9.54
C PHE A 127 -16.51 -11.17 -10.45
N ILE A 128 -17.65 -10.51 -10.28
CA ILE A 128 -18.82 -10.68 -11.14
C ILE A 128 -18.94 -9.51 -12.11
N VAL A 129 -19.07 -8.29 -11.58
CA VAL A 129 -19.43 -7.10 -12.35
C VAL A 129 -18.30 -6.72 -13.31
N ILE A 130 -17.05 -6.67 -12.84
CA ILE A 130 -15.92 -6.22 -13.67
C ILE A 130 -15.72 -7.19 -14.85
N PRO A 131 -15.55 -8.52 -14.63
CA PRO A 131 -15.48 -9.47 -15.74
C PRO A 131 -16.69 -9.44 -16.66
N ALA A 132 -17.92 -9.34 -16.14
CA ALA A 132 -19.12 -9.29 -16.97
C ALA A 132 -19.14 -8.06 -17.90
N VAL A 133 -18.87 -6.87 -17.36
CA VAL A 133 -18.83 -5.62 -18.13
C VAL A 133 -17.72 -5.65 -19.18
N VAL A 134 -16.52 -6.11 -18.80
CA VAL A 134 -15.37 -6.22 -19.70
C VAL A 134 -15.65 -7.25 -20.79
N PHE A 135 -16.23 -8.40 -20.46
CA PHE A 135 -16.59 -9.47 -21.40
C PHE A 135 -17.61 -8.99 -22.44
N ILE A 136 -18.72 -8.36 -21.98
CA ILE A 136 -19.76 -7.80 -22.87
C ILE A 136 -19.17 -6.72 -23.77
N THR A 137 -18.34 -5.83 -23.22
CA THR A 137 -17.71 -4.76 -23.99
C THR A 137 -16.71 -5.33 -24.99
N ALA A 138 -15.90 -6.31 -24.61
CA ALA A 138 -14.95 -6.94 -25.51
C ALA A 138 -15.68 -7.62 -26.69
N LEU A 139 -16.71 -8.42 -26.42
CA LEU A 139 -17.47 -9.11 -27.48
C LEU A 139 -18.10 -8.17 -28.51
N LYS A 140 -18.57 -7.00 -28.09
CA LYS A 140 -19.15 -5.99 -28.99
C LYS A 140 -18.13 -5.41 -29.98
N TRP A 141 -16.84 -5.42 -29.63
CA TRP A 141 -15.80 -4.71 -30.37
C TRP A 141 -14.69 -5.61 -30.94
N ILE A 142 -14.71 -6.92 -30.65
CA ILE A 142 -13.79 -7.88 -31.25
C ILE A 142 -13.96 -7.90 -32.78
N PRO A 143 -12.88 -7.70 -33.55
CA PRO A 143 -12.94 -7.75 -35.00
C PRO A 143 -13.06 -9.20 -35.50
N VAL A 144 -13.84 -9.42 -36.56
CA VAL A 144 -13.82 -10.68 -37.32
C VAL A 144 -12.45 -10.83 -37.99
N ARG A 145 -11.71 -11.90 -37.66
CA ARG A 145 -10.37 -12.22 -38.20
C ARG A 145 -10.45 -12.64 -39.66
N THR A 146 -9.52 -12.15 -40.48
CA THR A 146 -9.51 -12.41 -41.93
C THR A 146 -8.20 -13.01 -42.47
N GLY A 147 -7.17 -13.32 -41.67
CA GLY A 147 -6.00 -14.08 -42.17
C GLY A 147 -4.78 -14.24 -41.24
N LYS A 148 -3.73 -14.93 -41.74
CA LYS A 148 -2.46 -15.24 -41.02
C LYS A 148 -1.63 -14.02 -40.62
N ASN A 149 -1.74 -12.90 -41.35
CA ASN A 149 -1.01 -11.66 -41.07
C ASN A 149 -1.43 -10.95 -39.78
N ASP A 150 -2.52 -11.38 -39.14
CA ASP A 150 -3.02 -10.78 -37.90
C ASP A 150 -2.27 -11.28 -36.65
N LEU A 151 -1.72 -12.51 -36.68
CA LEU A 151 -0.96 -13.07 -35.55
C LEU A 151 0.40 -12.37 -35.35
N LEU A 152 1.13 -12.12 -36.44
CA LEU A 152 2.43 -11.42 -36.38
C LEU A 152 2.27 -10.00 -35.79
N LYS A 153 1.17 -9.31 -36.14
CA LYS A 153 0.84 -7.97 -35.63
C LYS A 153 0.49 -7.98 -34.15
N GLU A 154 -0.21 -9.00 -33.67
CA GLU A 154 -0.48 -9.16 -32.24
C GLU A 154 0.81 -9.40 -31.44
N ILE A 155 1.74 -10.20 -31.96
CA ILE A 155 3.06 -10.43 -31.35
C ILE A 155 3.83 -9.10 -31.21
N ILE A 156 3.89 -8.28 -32.26
CA ILE A 156 4.58 -6.99 -32.24
C ILE A 156 4.00 -6.06 -31.15
N ARG A 157 2.69 -6.07 -30.93
CA ARG A 157 2.06 -5.22 -29.90
C ARG A 157 2.33 -5.68 -28.47
N ILE A 158 2.55 -6.98 -28.26
CA ILE A 158 2.77 -7.57 -26.94
C ILE A 158 4.28 -7.62 -26.61
N ALA A 159 5.14 -7.69 -27.62
CA ALA A 159 6.59 -7.79 -27.45
C ALA A 159 7.19 -6.71 -26.53
N PRO A 160 6.83 -5.41 -26.62
CA PRO A 160 7.30 -4.41 -25.68
C PRO A 160 6.96 -4.71 -24.22
N VAL A 161 5.75 -5.24 -23.94
CA VAL A 161 5.33 -5.59 -22.58
C VAL A 161 6.21 -6.71 -22.03
N ILE A 162 6.49 -7.74 -22.84
CA ILE A 162 7.35 -8.86 -22.45
C ILE A 162 8.78 -8.36 -22.20
N LEU A 163 9.34 -7.55 -23.12
CA LEU A 163 10.69 -7.02 -22.99
C LEU A 163 10.84 -6.10 -21.78
N LEU A 164 9.89 -5.19 -21.56
CA LEU A 164 9.87 -4.35 -20.37
C LEU A 164 9.72 -5.18 -19.09
N THR A 165 8.89 -6.22 -19.10
CA THR A 165 8.76 -7.12 -17.95
C THR A 165 10.10 -7.77 -17.63
N LEU A 166 10.79 -8.35 -18.63
CA LEU A 166 12.11 -8.94 -18.46
C LEU A 166 13.12 -7.90 -17.94
N LEU A 167 13.14 -6.70 -18.52
CA LEU A 167 14.02 -5.62 -18.09
C LEU A 167 13.79 -5.22 -16.62
N TRP A 168 12.55 -4.93 -16.24
CA TRP A 168 12.20 -4.52 -14.88
C TRP A 168 12.41 -5.65 -13.86
N THR A 169 12.25 -6.93 -14.25
CA THR A 169 12.53 -8.05 -13.35
C THR A 169 14.02 -8.14 -12.95
N THR A 170 14.95 -7.62 -13.76
CA THR A 170 16.37 -7.55 -13.36
C THR A 170 16.62 -6.65 -12.15
N GLN A 171 15.72 -5.69 -11.89
CA GLN A 171 15.81 -4.76 -10.76
C GLN A 171 14.89 -5.14 -9.60
N MET A 172 14.14 -6.24 -9.71
CA MET A 172 13.16 -6.62 -8.70
C MET A 172 13.87 -7.17 -7.45
N ASP A 173 14.03 -6.29 -6.46
CA ASP A 173 14.57 -6.64 -5.15
C ASP A 173 13.68 -6.08 -4.01
N ARG A 174 14.20 -6.12 -2.77
CA ARG A 174 13.48 -5.62 -1.58
C ARG A 174 13.38 -4.09 -1.53
N ASN A 175 14.23 -3.36 -2.25
CA ASN A 175 14.36 -1.90 -2.21
C ASN A 175 13.76 -1.21 -3.44
N MET A 176 13.35 -1.95 -4.47
CA MET A 176 12.79 -1.43 -5.72
C MET A 176 11.74 -0.32 -5.52
N PHE A 177 10.82 -0.48 -4.56
CA PHE A 177 9.83 0.56 -4.28
C PHE A 177 10.42 1.84 -3.69
N GLN A 178 11.47 1.74 -2.87
CA GLN A 178 12.20 2.90 -2.36
C GLN A 178 12.98 3.58 -3.50
N ASP A 179 13.60 2.80 -4.39
CA ASP A 179 14.34 3.36 -5.52
C ASP A 179 13.42 4.03 -6.55
N ILE A 180 12.23 3.47 -6.80
CA ILE A 180 11.18 4.14 -7.60
C ILE A 180 10.78 5.45 -6.93
N ARG A 181 10.51 5.43 -5.62
CA ARG A 181 10.13 6.66 -4.91
C ARG A 181 11.23 7.72 -5.00
N ASP A 182 12.45 7.38 -4.63
CA ASP A 182 13.54 8.33 -4.46
C ASP A 182 14.01 8.92 -5.80
N ASN A 183 14.08 8.08 -6.85
CA ASN A 183 14.65 8.47 -8.15
C ASN A 183 13.60 8.86 -9.20
N LEU A 184 12.36 8.35 -9.10
CA LEU A 184 11.30 8.63 -10.08
C LEU A 184 10.19 9.53 -9.53
N LEU A 185 9.74 9.33 -8.29
CA LEU A 185 8.62 10.13 -7.75
C LEU A 185 9.10 11.45 -7.16
N LEU A 186 10.11 11.42 -6.29
CA LEU A 186 10.58 12.60 -5.57
C LEU A 186 11.51 13.51 -6.41
N SER A 187 11.84 13.12 -7.64
CA SER A 187 12.76 13.85 -8.52
C SER A 187 12.07 14.92 -9.39
N ASN A 188 10.73 14.96 -9.42
CA ASN A 188 9.95 15.88 -10.25
C ASN A 188 8.58 16.20 -9.65
N SER A 189 7.94 17.27 -10.11
CA SER A 189 6.66 17.77 -9.57
C SER A 189 5.48 16.81 -9.77
N ALA A 190 5.40 16.14 -10.92
CA ALA A 190 4.33 15.17 -11.19
C ALA A 190 4.43 13.95 -10.26
N GLY A 191 5.65 13.46 -10.04
CA GLY A 191 5.91 12.38 -9.10
C GLY A 191 5.62 12.77 -7.64
N LEU A 192 5.90 14.02 -7.24
CA LEU A 192 5.53 14.55 -5.93
C LEU A 192 4.00 14.57 -5.74
N MET A 193 3.24 14.98 -6.76
CA MET A 193 1.77 14.92 -6.71
C MET A 193 1.26 13.49 -6.50
N ILE A 194 1.85 12.49 -7.17
CA ILE A 194 1.49 11.08 -6.98
C ILE A 194 1.84 10.62 -5.56
N ASN A 195 3.02 10.99 -5.06
CA ASN A 195 3.44 10.71 -3.70
C ASN A 195 2.47 11.32 -2.66
N ASP A 196 2.08 12.58 -2.84
CA ASP A 196 1.19 13.26 -1.90
C ASP A 196 -0.21 12.66 -1.94
N PHE A 197 -0.70 12.28 -3.13
CA PHE A 197 -1.94 11.52 -3.26
C PHE A 197 -1.86 10.17 -2.51
N TYR A 198 -0.73 9.45 -2.65
CA TYR A 198 -0.49 8.20 -1.93
C TYR A 198 -0.55 8.41 -0.41
N TYR A 199 0.20 9.37 0.12
CA TYR A 199 0.25 9.65 1.55
C TYR A 199 -1.07 10.23 2.08
N LYS A 200 -1.86 10.90 1.25
CA LYS A 200 -3.17 11.40 1.66
C LYS A 200 -4.24 10.31 1.71
N TYR A 201 -4.31 9.44 0.70
CA TYR A 201 -5.49 8.58 0.49
C TYR A 201 -5.29 7.08 0.67
N THR A 202 -4.07 6.54 0.73
CA THR A 202 -3.86 5.07 0.72
C THR A 202 -4.37 4.37 1.98
N LEU A 203 -4.46 5.05 3.13
CA LEU A 203 -4.90 4.42 4.38
C LEU A 203 -6.40 4.11 4.40
N TYR A 204 -7.22 4.86 3.67
CA TYR A 204 -8.66 4.61 3.54
C TYR A 204 -8.96 3.23 2.92
N PRO A 205 -8.50 2.91 1.69
CA PRO A 205 -8.70 1.60 1.10
C PRO A 205 -7.88 0.50 1.80
N ALA A 206 -6.74 0.82 2.41
CA ALA A 206 -6.01 -0.17 3.20
C ALA A 206 -6.87 -0.71 4.35
N GLN A 207 -7.69 0.14 4.99
CA GLN A 207 -8.56 -0.28 6.08
C GLN A 207 -9.56 -1.38 5.66
N VAL A 208 -10.01 -1.38 4.41
CA VAL A 208 -10.95 -2.36 3.86
C VAL A 208 -10.42 -3.79 3.94
N ILE A 209 -9.13 -3.98 3.66
CA ILE A 209 -8.51 -5.30 3.48
C ILE A 209 -7.58 -5.73 4.61
N LYS A 210 -7.30 -4.84 5.56
CA LYS A 210 -6.46 -5.14 6.74
C LYS A 210 -7.04 -6.32 7.53
N SER A 211 -6.17 -7.27 7.87
CA SER A 211 -6.51 -8.25 8.90
C SER A 211 -6.60 -7.58 10.27
N GLN A 212 -7.16 -8.29 11.25
CA GLN A 212 -7.27 -7.76 12.61
C GLN A 212 -5.90 -7.38 13.20
N GLU A 213 -4.88 -8.19 12.92
CA GLU A 213 -3.49 -7.95 13.33
C GLU A 213 -2.90 -6.67 12.70
N GLN A 214 -3.31 -6.33 11.47
CA GLN A 214 -2.81 -5.17 10.73
C GLN A 214 -3.53 -3.85 11.07
N LYS A 215 -4.65 -3.91 11.80
CA LYS A 215 -5.34 -2.70 12.28
C LYS A 215 -4.50 -2.00 13.35
N THR A 216 -4.51 -0.67 13.33
CA THR A 216 -3.81 0.15 14.33
C THR A 216 -4.45 0.01 15.71
N LEU A 217 -5.76 0.22 15.79
CA LEU A 217 -6.56 0.09 17.02
C LEU A 217 -7.59 -1.02 16.83
N LYS A 218 -7.79 -1.83 17.86
CA LYS A 218 -8.70 -2.98 17.86
C LYS A 218 -9.57 -2.85 19.11
N THR A 219 -10.85 -3.19 18.99
CA THR A 219 -11.77 -3.13 20.13
C THR A 219 -12.01 -4.53 20.69
N CYS A 220 -12.08 -4.64 22.01
CA CYS A 220 -12.50 -5.86 22.68
C CYS A 220 -13.53 -5.59 23.76
N CYS A 221 -14.27 -6.63 24.13
CA CYS A 221 -15.17 -6.60 25.27
C CYS A 221 -14.92 -7.85 26.13
N LEU A 222 -14.68 -7.64 27.43
CA LEU A 222 -14.59 -8.69 28.43
C LEU A 222 -15.99 -9.00 28.99
N LYS A 223 -16.66 -10.02 28.43
CA LYS A 223 -18.01 -10.41 28.86
C LYS A 223 -17.96 -11.45 29.98
N ASN A 224 -18.85 -11.31 30.95
CA ASN A 224 -19.06 -12.28 32.04
C ASN A 224 -17.82 -12.58 32.91
N ILE A 225 -16.82 -11.70 32.94
CA ILE A 225 -15.63 -11.85 33.80
C ILE A 225 -15.89 -11.16 35.14
N ARG A 226 -16.42 -11.90 36.12
CA ARG A 226 -16.77 -11.37 37.45
C ARG A 226 -15.55 -11.05 38.33
N ASP A 227 -14.41 -11.66 38.05
CA ASP A 227 -13.18 -11.46 38.83
C ASP A 227 -12.45 -10.21 38.31
N LYS A 228 -12.45 -9.15 39.13
CA LYS A 228 -11.84 -7.86 38.80
C LYS A 228 -10.33 -7.98 38.58
N ARG A 229 -9.61 -8.76 39.40
CA ARG A 229 -8.14 -8.92 39.24
C ARG A 229 -7.79 -9.58 37.91
N LEU A 230 -8.60 -10.56 37.51
CA LEU A 230 -8.45 -11.20 36.21
C LEU A 230 -8.80 -10.26 35.07
N ALA A 231 -9.86 -9.46 35.20
CA ALA A 231 -10.24 -8.46 34.20
C ALA A 231 -9.11 -7.44 33.97
N ASP A 232 -8.56 -6.86 35.05
CA ASP A 232 -7.45 -5.89 35.00
C ASP A 232 -6.18 -6.50 34.36
N LEU A 233 -5.88 -7.77 34.69
CA LEU A 233 -4.76 -8.50 34.10
C LEU A 233 -4.95 -8.72 32.59
N LEU A 234 -6.16 -9.13 32.17
CA LEU A 234 -6.48 -9.34 30.76
C LEU A 234 -6.44 -8.02 29.99
N GLU A 235 -7.00 -6.94 30.55
CA GLU A 235 -6.99 -5.61 29.95
C GLU A 235 -5.57 -5.09 29.75
N THR A 236 -4.71 -5.24 30.75
CA THR A 236 -3.29 -4.90 30.66
C THR A 236 -2.62 -5.66 29.51
N LYS A 237 -2.85 -6.97 29.41
CA LYS A 237 -2.27 -7.82 28.37
C LYS A 237 -2.84 -7.52 26.98
N LEU A 238 -4.11 -7.16 26.87
CA LEU A 238 -4.75 -6.82 25.60
C LEU A 238 -4.29 -5.46 25.08
N THR A 239 -4.12 -4.49 25.97
CA THR A 239 -3.66 -3.13 25.65
C THR A 239 -2.21 -3.12 25.10
N GLU A 240 -1.36 -4.05 25.54
CA GLU A 240 -0.04 -4.29 24.95
C GLU A 240 -0.10 -4.56 23.43
N PHE A 241 -1.20 -5.17 22.96
CA PHE A 241 -1.46 -5.49 21.54
C PHE A 241 -2.51 -4.59 20.87
N ASP A 242 -2.82 -3.45 21.48
CA ASP A 242 -3.79 -2.44 21.00
C ASP A 242 -5.23 -2.95 20.91
N TYR A 243 -5.58 -3.95 21.72
CA TYR A 243 -6.96 -4.35 21.97
C TYR A 243 -7.49 -3.57 23.16
N LEU A 244 -8.40 -2.64 22.88
CA LEU A 244 -8.92 -1.64 23.81
C LEU A 244 -10.29 -2.07 24.29
N ASN A 245 -10.47 -2.10 25.61
CA ASN A 245 -11.69 -2.59 26.22
C ASN A 245 -12.81 -1.55 26.09
N LEU A 246 -13.97 -1.99 25.61
CA LEU A 246 -15.18 -1.19 25.47
C LEU A 246 -16.34 -1.77 26.30
N PRO A 247 -17.34 -0.95 26.67
CA PRO A 247 -18.54 -1.41 27.37
C PRO A 247 -19.29 -2.52 26.62
N GLU A 248 -19.99 -3.39 27.34
CA GLU A 248 -20.64 -4.61 26.81
C GLU A 248 -21.64 -4.37 25.66
N ASN A 249 -22.25 -3.19 25.59
CA ASN A 249 -23.22 -2.83 24.54
C ASN A 249 -22.57 -2.33 23.24
N SER A 250 -21.23 -2.29 23.17
CA SER A 250 -20.51 -1.77 22.00
C SER A 250 -20.29 -2.84 20.95
N ALA A 251 -20.37 -2.46 19.67
CA ALA A 251 -19.95 -3.34 18.58
C ALA A 251 -18.42 -3.47 18.56
N VAL A 252 -17.89 -4.60 19.04
CA VAL A 252 -16.45 -4.83 19.17
C VAL A 252 -15.88 -5.78 18.12
N ASP A 253 -14.58 -5.64 17.87
CA ASP A 253 -13.84 -6.54 16.98
C ASP A 253 -13.63 -7.94 17.58
N MET A 254 -13.66 -8.07 18.91
CA MET A 254 -13.41 -9.31 19.65
C MET A 254 -14.15 -9.34 20.99
N GLU A 255 -14.98 -10.36 21.20
CA GLU A 255 -15.57 -10.64 22.52
C GLU A 255 -14.76 -11.72 23.21
N ILE A 256 -14.50 -11.57 24.50
CA ILE A 256 -13.79 -12.55 25.32
C ILE A 256 -14.73 -12.98 26.44
N ASP A 257 -14.97 -14.28 26.50
CA ASP A 257 -15.86 -14.91 27.47
C ASP A 257 -15.07 -15.96 28.27
N LYS A 258 -15.46 -16.22 29.52
CA LYS A 258 -14.76 -17.16 30.41
C LYS A 258 -15.65 -18.37 30.71
N ALA A 259 -15.15 -19.56 30.37
CA ALA A 259 -15.76 -20.84 30.73
C ALA A 259 -14.76 -21.66 31.56
N GLY A 260 -14.88 -21.59 32.89
CA GLY A 260 -13.94 -22.24 33.81
C GLY A 260 -12.52 -21.69 33.65
N ASN A 261 -11.56 -22.56 33.29
CA ASN A 261 -10.17 -22.20 33.03
C ASN A 261 -9.88 -21.89 31.53
N THR A 262 -10.92 -21.71 30.72
CA THR A 262 -10.81 -21.47 29.27
C THR A 262 -11.36 -20.10 28.93
N LEU A 263 -10.62 -19.35 28.13
CA LEU A 263 -11.06 -18.13 27.46
C LEU A 263 -11.60 -18.48 26.07
N ILE A 264 -12.75 -17.91 25.72
CA ILE A 264 -13.38 -18.07 24.41
C ILE A 264 -13.36 -16.70 23.71
N PHE A 265 -12.50 -16.58 22.72
CA PHE A 265 -12.43 -15.41 21.84
C PHE A 265 -13.45 -15.59 20.72
N LYS A 266 -14.39 -14.67 20.58
CA LYS A 266 -15.50 -14.72 19.61
C LYS A 266 -15.46 -13.50 18.70
N LYS A 267 -15.69 -13.72 17.40
CA LYS A 267 -16.01 -12.68 16.42
C LYS A 267 -16.98 -13.26 15.40
N ARG A 268 -18.24 -12.80 15.43
CA ARG A 268 -19.32 -13.33 14.58
C ARG A 268 -19.40 -14.86 14.69
N ARG A 269 -19.20 -15.59 13.58
CA ARG A 269 -19.23 -17.07 13.52
C ARG A 269 -17.90 -17.73 13.91
N ALA A 270 -16.81 -16.97 14.07
CA ALA A 270 -15.51 -17.52 14.43
C ALA A 270 -15.33 -17.51 15.95
N ALA A 271 -14.90 -18.65 16.51
CA ALA A 271 -14.54 -18.77 17.92
C ALA A 271 -13.20 -19.50 18.09
N LEU A 272 -12.39 -19.07 19.04
CA LEU A 272 -11.15 -19.73 19.45
C LEU A 272 -11.17 -19.96 20.96
N LYS A 273 -11.08 -21.22 21.38
CA LYS A 273 -11.00 -21.62 22.80
C LYS A 273 -9.54 -21.82 23.18
N VAL A 274 -9.10 -21.20 24.27
CA VAL A 274 -7.70 -21.25 24.75
C VAL A 274 -7.70 -21.30 26.28
N LYS A 275 -6.83 -22.10 26.89
CA LYS A 275 -6.70 -22.09 28.37
C LYS A 275 -6.15 -20.76 28.84
N LEU A 276 -6.58 -20.29 30.01
CA LEU A 276 -6.13 -19.01 30.56
C LEU A 276 -4.60 -18.94 30.68
N ARG A 277 -3.96 -20.00 31.18
CA ARG A 277 -2.50 -20.09 31.31
C ARG A 277 -1.77 -19.92 29.98
N ASP A 278 -2.30 -20.53 28.91
CA ASP A 278 -1.69 -20.48 27.57
C ASP A 278 -1.81 -19.08 26.96
N PHE A 279 -2.90 -18.37 27.23
CA PHE A 279 -3.04 -16.98 26.81
C PHE A 279 -2.08 -16.07 27.58
N LEU A 280 -1.97 -16.22 28.91
CA LEU A 280 -1.09 -15.38 29.72
C LEU A 280 0.40 -15.57 29.39
N SER A 281 0.81 -16.77 28.99
CA SER A 281 2.20 -17.06 28.60
C SER A 281 2.54 -16.58 27.20
N ASN A 282 1.60 -16.62 26.25
CA ASN A 282 1.83 -16.17 24.87
C ASN A 282 0.61 -15.45 24.27
N PRO A 283 0.28 -14.22 24.73
CA PRO A 283 -0.89 -13.49 24.25
C PRO A 283 -0.78 -13.19 22.74
N GLY A 284 0.40 -12.77 22.28
CA GLY A 284 0.63 -12.41 20.87
C GLY A 284 0.40 -13.58 19.91
N GLY A 285 0.88 -14.77 20.24
CA GLY A 285 0.65 -15.98 19.43
C GLY A 285 -0.83 -16.35 19.35
N VAL A 286 -1.56 -16.24 20.46
CA VAL A 286 -3.00 -16.51 20.51
C VAL A 286 -3.79 -15.48 19.69
N LEU A 287 -3.52 -14.19 19.86
CA LEU A 287 -4.18 -13.11 19.12
C LEU A 287 -3.90 -13.21 17.61
N LYS A 288 -2.67 -13.59 17.23
CA LYS A 288 -2.32 -13.86 15.82
C LYS A 288 -3.10 -15.04 15.24
N LYS A 289 -3.22 -16.14 15.99
CA LYS A 289 -4.04 -17.30 15.59
C LYS A 289 -5.52 -16.94 15.48
N PHE A 290 -6.04 -16.12 16.39
CA PHE A 290 -7.40 -15.61 16.33
C PHE A 290 -7.64 -14.71 15.11
N SER A 291 -6.74 -13.75 14.86
CA SER A 291 -6.74 -12.88 13.68
C SER A 291 -6.74 -13.70 12.39
N PHE A 292 -5.86 -14.70 12.29
CA PHE A 292 -5.79 -15.62 11.16
C PHE A 292 -7.11 -16.37 10.93
N LYS A 293 -7.75 -16.87 12.00
CA LYS A 293 -9.03 -17.59 11.91
C LYS A 293 -10.19 -16.68 11.46
N CYS A 294 -10.12 -15.38 11.75
CA CYS A 294 -11.16 -14.41 11.42
C CYS A 294 -10.94 -13.65 10.10
N ASP A 295 -9.79 -13.83 9.43
CA ASP A 295 -9.39 -13.07 8.25
C ASP A 295 -10.10 -13.52 6.98
N ARG A 296 -11.28 -12.94 6.73
CA ARG A 296 -12.09 -13.22 5.53
C ARG A 296 -11.52 -12.64 4.24
N TYR A 297 -10.72 -11.58 4.34
CA TYR A 297 -10.18 -10.86 3.18
C TYR A 297 -8.85 -11.42 2.67
N ARG A 298 -8.35 -12.53 3.21
CA ARG A 298 -7.03 -13.08 2.85
C ARG A 298 -6.86 -13.32 1.36
N PHE A 299 -7.80 -14.03 0.74
CA PHE A 299 -7.75 -14.33 -0.69
C PHE A 299 -7.85 -13.02 -1.51
N PHE A 300 -8.83 -12.18 -1.18
CA PHE A 300 -9.03 -10.88 -1.82
C PHE A 300 -7.79 -9.98 -1.76
N ARG A 301 -7.13 -9.90 -0.60
CA ARG A 301 -5.91 -9.12 -0.38
C ARG A 301 -4.74 -9.66 -1.18
N LYS A 302 -4.53 -10.98 -1.20
CA LYS A 302 -3.48 -11.61 -2.03
C LYS A 302 -3.72 -11.36 -3.52
N PHE A 303 -4.95 -11.54 -3.99
CA PHE A 303 -5.30 -11.33 -5.39
C PHE A 303 -5.16 -9.86 -5.79
N THR A 304 -5.56 -8.92 -4.92
CA THR A 304 -5.34 -7.48 -5.12
C THR A 304 -3.85 -7.16 -5.28
N PHE A 305 -2.99 -7.73 -4.43
CA PHE A 305 -1.53 -7.54 -4.52
C PHE A 305 -0.94 -8.09 -5.83
N VAL A 306 -1.33 -9.29 -6.25
CA VAL A 306 -0.89 -9.86 -7.54
C VAL A 306 -1.41 -9.03 -8.70
N SER A 307 -2.66 -8.57 -8.63
CA SER A 307 -3.27 -7.71 -9.64
C SER A 307 -2.58 -6.34 -9.73
N PHE A 308 -2.10 -5.80 -8.62
CA PHE A 308 -1.27 -4.60 -8.63
C PHE A 308 0.09 -4.85 -9.30
N LEU A 309 0.77 -5.95 -8.96
CA LEU A 309 2.11 -6.24 -9.51
C LEU A 309 2.08 -6.47 -11.03
N VAL A 310 1.06 -7.15 -11.53
CA VAL A 310 0.98 -7.57 -12.96
C VAL A 310 -0.01 -6.72 -13.75
N GLY A 311 -1.20 -6.49 -13.22
CA GLY A 311 -2.29 -5.80 -13.94
C GLY A 311 -2.04 -4.31 -14.12
N PHE A 312 -1.46 -3.63 -13.12
CA PHE A 312 -1.21 -2.19 -13.20
C PHE A 312 -0.19 -1.81 -14.29
N PRO A 313 1.00 -2.44 -14.41
CA PRO A 313 1.92 -2.13 -15.50
C PRO A 313 1.33 -2.40 -16.89
N VAL A 314 0.58 -3.50 -17.04
CA VAL A 314 -0.05 -3.87 -18.32
C VAL A 314 -1.13 -2.86 -18.72
N ILE A 315 -1.96 -2.41 -17.77
CA ILE A 315 -2.99 -1.42 -18.10
C ILE A 315 -2.39 -0.06 -18.46
N LEU A 316 -1.32 0.35 -17.76
CA LEU A 316 -0.60 1.57 -18.06
C LEU A 316 -0.06 1.52 -19.49
N TYR A 317 0.55 0.40 -19.88
CA TYR A 317 1.00 0.18 -21.26
C TYR A 317 -0.14 0.30 -22.27
N ILE A 318 -1.28 -0.37 -22.04
CA ILE A 318 -2.39 -0.37 -22.99
C ILE A 318 -3.01 1.03 -23.12
N ILE A 319 -3.10 1.79 -22.04
CA ILE A 319 -3.60 3.18 -22.05
C ILE A 319 -2.63 4.07 -22.83
N CYS A 320 -1.33 4.05 -22.51
CA CYS A 320 -0.31 4.82 -23.23
C CYS A 320 -0.31 4.48 -24.72
N TYR A 321 -0.36 3.18 -25.04
CA TYR A 321 -0.42 2.70 -26.42
C TYR A 321 -1.67 3.23 -27.13
N GLY A 322 -2.84 3.17 -26.48
CA GLY A 322 -4.09 3.69 -27.03
C GLY A 322 -4.04 5.20 -27.32
N ILE A 323 -3.45 5.98 -26.41
CA ILE A 323 -3.26 7.43 -26.57
C ILE A 323 -2.33 7.74 -27.75
N PHE A 324 -1.13 7.14 -27.80
CA PHE A 324 -0.20 7.37 -28.90
C PHE A 324 -0.78 6.91 -30.23
N PHE A 325 -1.44 5.75 -30.25
CA PHE A 325 -2.05 5.25 -31.46
C PHE A 325 -3.14 6.19 -31.97
N PHE A 326 -3.99 6.70 -31.07
CA PHE A 326 -5.01 7.67 -31.43
C PHE A 326 -4.39 8.93 -32.06
N ILE A 327 -3.41 9.55 -31.39
CA ILE A 327 -2.74 10.77 -31.85
C ILE A 327 -2.03 10.53 -33.19
N LEU A 328 -1.22 9.48 -33.29
CA LEU A 328 -0.45 9.16 -34.50
C LEU A 328 -1.34 8.74 -35.67
N SER A 329 -2.51 8.18 -35.41
CA SER A 329 -3.47 7.81 -36.46
C SER A 329 -4.14 9.01 -37.14
N LEU A 330 -4.03 10.21 -36.55
CA LEU A 330 -4.48 11.45 -37.18
C LEU A 330 -3.54 11.91 -38.31
N PHE A 331 -2.27 11.49 -38.25
CA PHE A 331 -1.22 11.96 -39.17
C PHE A 331 -0.68 10.88 -40.11
N TRP A 332 -0.66 9.61 -39.66
CA TRP A 332 -0.05 8.50 -40.40
C TRP A 332 -1.00 7.34 -40.67
N GLY A 333 -0.61 6.50 -41.64
CA GLY A 333 -1.30 5.25 -41.94
C GLY A 333 -1.27 4.27 -40.75
N PRO A 334 -2.29 3.39 -40.64
CA PRO A 334 -2.53 2.59 -39.44
C PRO A 334 -1.46 1.53 -39.15
N GLY A 335 -0.63 1.15 -40.12
CA GLY A 335 0.53 0.28 -39.89
C GLY A 335 1.64 1.01 -39.14
N SER A 336 2.03 2.17 -39.66
CA SER A 336 3.08 3.02 -39.07
C SER A 336 2.70 3.52 -37.68
N SER A 337 1.46 3.94 -37.48
CA SER A 337 0.98 4.40 -36.16
C SER A 337 1.08 3.30 -35.09
N GLU A 338 0.84 2.03 -35.42
CA GLU A 338 0.95 0.92 -34.45
C GLU A 338 2.40 0.64 -34.06
N ALA A 339 3.28 0.56 -35.06
CA ALA A 339 4.70 0.33 -34.82
C ALA A 339 5.29 1.48 -33.99
N LEU A 340 5.03 2.72 -34.38
CA LEU A 340 5.50 3.91 -33.65
C LEU A 340 4.93 3.98 -32.23
N SER A 341 3.64 3.67 -32.02
CA SER A 341 3.06 3.65 -30.67
C SER A 341 3.72 2.60 -29.77
N SER A 342 4.00 1.41 -30.32
CA SER A 342 4.69 0.33 -29.59
C SER A 342 6.11 0.76 -29.21
N VAL A 343 6.84 1.39 -30.15
CA VAL A 343 8.18 1.93 -29.91
C VAL A 343 8.15 3.04 -28.87
N LEU A 344 7.22 4.00 -28.95
CA LEU A 344 7.09 5.08 -27.97
C LEU A 344 6.78 4.55 -26.56
N CYS A 345 5.86 3.58 -26.43
CA CYS A 345 5.59 2.93 -25.15
C CYS A 345 6.82 2.21 -24.59
N PHE A 346 7.57 1.51 -25.45
CA PHE A 346 8.82 0.86 -25.05
C PHE A 346 9.85 1.88 -24.56
N LEU A 347 10.05 2.97 -25.31
CA LEU A 347 10.97 4.05 -24.95
C LEU A 347 10.58 4.73 -23.64
N ILE A 348 9.29 4.92 -23.36
CA ILE A 348 8.83 5.43 -22.06
C ILE A 348 9.13 4.43 -20.96
N GLY A 349 8.83 3.14 -21.16
CA GLY A 349 9.12 2.10 -20.17
C GLY A 349 10.62 1.99 -19.83
N VAL A 350 11.48 2.15 -20.83
CA VAL A 350 12.95 2.23 -20.65
C VAL A 350 13.34 3.57 -20.00
N GLY A 351 12.74 4.68 -20.41
CA GLY A 351 12.97 6.01 -19.84
C GLY A 351 12.65 6.08 -18.34
N LEU A 352 11.58 5.42 -17.89
CA LEU A 352 11.23 5.30 -16.47
C LEU A 352 12.19 4.36 -15.71
N PHE A 353 12.79 3.39 -16.40
CA PHE A 353 13.74 2.44 -15.82
C PHE A 353 15.12 3.08 -15.57
N ILE A 354 15.60 3.94 -16.48
CA ILE A 354 16.92 4.58 -16.41
C ILE A 354 17.20 5.27 -15.07
N PRO A 355 16.37 6.20 -14.54
CA PRO A 355 16.68 6.89 -13.29
C PRO A 355 16.72 5.95 -12.09
N VAL A 356 15.90 4.89 -12.09
CA VAL A 356 15.89 3.86 -11.04
C VAL A 356 17.18 3.03 -11.10
N TYR A 357 17.60 2.65 -12.30
CA TYR A 357 18.86 1.93 -12.53
C TYR A 357 20.09 2.77 -12.15
N GLN A 358 20.15 4.01 -12.63
CA GLN A 358 21.27 4.93 -12.37
C GLN A 358 21.39 5.26 -10.88
N GLY A 359 20.29 5.59 -10.20
CA GLY A 359 20.33 5.88 -8.76
C GLY A 359 20.83 4.70 -7.92
N ARG A 360 20.65 3.48 -8.41
CA ARG A 360 21.18 2.26 -7.78
C ARG A 360 22.66 2.05 -8.12
N GLU A 361 23.03 2.09 -9.40
CA GLU A 361 24.41 1.91 -9.83
C GLU A 361 25.36 2.98 -9.28
N GLU A 362 24.97 4.26 -9.35
CA GLU A 362 25.76 5.35 -8.77
C GLU A 362 25.94 5.14 -7.26
N GLY A 363 24.90 4.68 -6.56
CA GLY A 363 24.99 4.30 -5.16
C GLY A 363 26.04 3.20 -4.90
N VAL A 364 26.03 2.13 -5.70
CA VAL A 364 26.94 0.97 -5.54
C VAL A 364 28.38 1.28 -5.96
N LYS A 365 28.57 1.98 -7.09
CA LYS A 365 29.91 2.40 -7.56
C LYS A 365 30.57 3.33 -6.56
N ASN A 366 29.84 4.36 -6.10
CA ASN A 366 30.34 5.28 -5.09
C ASN A 366 30.70 4.52 -3.80
N LEU A 367 29.85 3.59 -3.34
CA LEU A 367 30.14 2.75 -2.16
C LEU A 367 31.47 2.00 -2.27
N ASN A 368 31.76 1.40 -3.43
CA ASN A 368 32.98 0.64 -3.67
C ASN A 368 34.21 1.55 -3.81
N ASP A 369 34.11 2.65 -4.56
CA ASP A 369 35.21 3.62 -4.74
C ASP A 369 35.53 4.37 -3.43
N LEU A 370 34.54 4.57 -2.56
CA LEU A 370 34.70 5.20 -1.24
C LEU A 370 35.27 4.29 -0.17
N ALA A 371 35.05 2.98 -0.28
CA ALA A 371 35.76 2.01 0.54
C ALA A 371 37.29 2.10 0.30
N VAL A 372 37.70 2.61 -0.86
CA VAL A 372 39.10 2.79 -1.26
C VAL A 372 39.63 4.20 -0.91
N THR A 373 38.82 5.26 -0.97
CA THR A 373 39.31 6.66 -0.95
C THR A 373 39.06 7.46 0.34
N ASN A 374 38.31 6.93 1.32
CA ASN A 374 38.13 7.51 2.66
C ASN A 374 37.65 8.99 2.78
N ASN A 375 37.30 9.67 1.69
CA ASN A 375 37.00 11.11 1.74
C ASN A 375 35.49 11.43 1.71
N LEU A 376 34.78 10.93 2.72
CA LEU A 376 33.32 11.09 2.85
C LEU A 376 32.89 12.55 3.01
N GLU A 377 33.75 13.40 3.60
CA GLU A 377 33.52 14.83 3.76
C GLU A 377 33.28 15.51 2.39
N VAL A 378 34.15 15.25 1.42
CA VAL A 378 34.08 15.84 0.07
C VAL A 378 32.78 15.46 -0.64
N ILE A 379 32.28 14.25 -0.41
CA ILE A 379 31.06 13.76 -1.07
C ILE A 379 29.81 14.37 -0.46
N LEU A 380 29.78 14.52 0.87
CA LEU A 380 28.68 15.20 1.54
C LEU A 380 28.62 16.70 1.19
N GLU A 381 29.73 17.27 0.74
CA GLU A 381 29.82 18.63 0.21
C GLU A 381 29.67 18.72 -1.32
N SER A 382 29.42 17.59 -2.01
CA SER A 382 29.22 17.59 -3.46
C SER A 382 28.05 18.47 -3.87
N ARG A 383 28.15 19.10 -5.05
CA ARG A 383 27.04 19.85 -5.65
C ARG A 383 25.87 18.94 -6.02
N ARG A 384 26.12 17.67 -6.33
CA ARG A 384 25.10 16.70 -6.75
C ARG A 384 24.45 16.06 -5.53
N TRP A 385 23.14 16.22 -5.39
CA TRP A 385 22.40 15.67 -4.25
C TRP A 385 22.44 14.14 -4.21
N GLN A 386 22.54 13.48 -5.37
CA GLN A 386 22.67 12.03 -5.47
C GLN A 386 23.95 11.52 -4.80
N GLU A 387 25.05 12.24 -4.96
CA GLU A 387 26.33 11.92 -4.32
C GLU A 387 26.25 12.12 -2.80
N ARG A 388 25.63 13.21 -2.35
CA ARG A 388 25.39 13.44 -0.91
C ARG A 388 24.48 12.35 -0.31
N VAL A 389 23.42 11.92 -0.99
CA VAL A 389 22.57 10.79 -0.56
C VAL A 389 23.37 9.47 -0.53
N ALA A 390 24.26 9.22 -1.48
CA ALA A 390 25.14 8.07 -1.45
C ALA A 390 26.10 8.14 -0.24
N GLY A 391 26.63 9.31 0.08
CA GLY A 391 27.40 9.57 1.31
C GLY A 391 26.60 9.26 2.58
N LEU A 392 25.35 9.73 2.67
CA LEU A 392 24.46 9.43 3.79
C LEU A 392 24.15 7.92 3.91
N LYS A 393 23.99 7.20 2.79
CA LYS A 393 23.84 5.72 2.80
C LYS A 393 25.08 5.04 3.40
N ILE A 394 26.27 5.57 3.15
CA ILE A 394 27.52 5.05 3.75
C ILE A 394 27.55 5.30 5.25
N ILE A 395 27.19 6.51 5.70
CA ILE A 395 27.08 6.85 7.12
C ILE A 395 26.12 5.88 7.83
N GLU A 396 24.96 5.62 7.23
CA GLU A 396 23.95 4.69 7.75
C GLU A 396 24.50 3.27 7.86
N GLN A 397 25.12 2.75 6.79
CA GLN A 397 25.66 1.38 6.75
C GLN A 397 26.82 1.17 7.72
N LYS A 398 27.75 2.13 7.79
CA LYS A 398 28.91 2.09 8.69
C LYS A 398 28.57 2.57 10.11
N ARG A 399 27.30 2.95 10.37
CA ARG A 399 26.80 3.46 11.65
C ARG A 399 27.62 4.62 12.21
N MET A 400 28.03 5.53 11.34
CA MET A 400 28.78 6.73 11.72
C MET A 400 27.83 7.79 12.28
N ASP A 401 28.38 8.71 13.10
CA ASP A 401 27.65 9.87 13.60
C ASP A 401 27.56 10.95 12.50
N PRO A 402 26.37 11.25 11.94
CA PRO A 402 26.25 12.25 10.89
C PRO A 402 26.64 13.66 11.36
N ALA A 403 26.54 13.96 12.66
CA ALA A 403 26.92 15.26 13.22
C ALA A 403 28.44 15.46 13.30
N ALA A 404 29.24 14.44 12.99
CA ALA A 404 30.70 14.55 12.90
C ALA A 404 31.18 15.24 11.61
N PHE A 405 30.33 15.33 10.58
CA PHE A 405 30.67 15.90 9.28
C PHE A 405 30.22 17.36 9.20
N ARG A 406 31.03 18.25 8.58
CA ARG A 406 30.72 19.68 8.49
C ARG A 406 29.45 19.94 7.67
N ALA A 407 29.20 19.10 6.67
CA ALA A 407 28.01 19.14 5.84
C ALA A 407 26.70 18.94 6.63
N TYR A 408 26.73 18.40 7.86
CA TYR A 408 25.53 18.08 8.64
C TYR A 408 24.53 19.23 8.74
N ARG A 409 25.00 20.42 9.14
CA ARG A 409 24.13 21.60 9.32
C ARG A 409 23.48 22.03 8.01
N GLY A 410 24.19 21.92 6.88
CA GLY A 410 23.63 22.20 5.56
C GLY A 410 22.59 21.17 5.14
N LEU A 411 22.84 19.89 5.44
CA LEU A 411 21.93 18.79 5.08
C LEU A 411 20.60 18.83 5.86
N LEU A 412 20.59 19.37 7.09
CA LEU A 412 19.35 19.61 7.84
C LEU A 412 18.35 20.48 7.08
N GLN A 413 18.87 21.47 6.33
CA GLN A 413 18.08 22.44 5.58
C GLN A 413 18.05 22.15 4.07
N SER A 414 18.39 20.92 3.67
CA SER A 414 18.42 20.56 2.27
C SER A 414 17.04 20.75 1.60
N PRO A 415 16.96 21.31 0.38
CA PRO A 415 15.71 21.36 -0.36
C PRO A 415 15.24 19.97 -0.82
N TYR A 416 16.15 18.98 -0.87
CA TYR A 416 15.86 17.64 -1.38
C TYR A 416 15.25 16.75 -0.29
N ILE A 417 14.04 16.25 -0.54
CA ILE A 417 13.32 15.35 0.38
C ILE A 417 14.12 14.06 0.62
N GLN A 418 14.79 13.56 -0.41
CA GLN A 418 15.63 12.36 -0.36
C GLN A 418 16.78 12.51 0.63
N GLU A 419 17.41 13.68 0.68
CA GLU A 419 18.50 13.98 1.61
C GLU A 419 17.99 14.07 3.03
N ARG A 420 16.92 14.82 3.27
CA ARG A 420 16.33 14.94 4.61
C ARG A 420 15.83 13.60 5.14
N CYS A 421 15.15 12.80 4.31
CA CYS A 421 14.72 11.45 4.66
C CYS A 421 15.89 10.55 5.06
N ARG A 422 16.99 10.58 4.29
CA ARG A 422 18.17 9.76 4.56
C ARG A 422 18.95 10.26 5.78
N LEU A 423 19.09 11.57 5.92
CA LEU A 423 19.74 12.18 7.08
C LEU A 423 19.04 11.78 8.38
N VAL A 424 17.71 11.84 8.39
CA VAL A 424 16.90 11.38 9.53
C VAL A 424 17.23 9.94 9.93
N THR A 425 17.43 9.01 8.98
CA THR A 425 17.78 7.63 9.34
C THR A 425 19.20 7.51 9.89
N THR A 426 20.15 8.32 9.41
CA THR A 426 21.52 8.34 9.94
C THR A 426 21.62 8.84 11.38
N ILE A 427 20.72 9.74 11.81
CA ILE A 427 20.70 10.31 13.17
C ILE A 427 20.52 9.22 14.24
N LEU A 428 19.93 8.06 13.90
CA LEU A 428 19.75 6.95 14.83
C LEU A 428 21.05 6.53 15.55
N ASN A 429 22.20 6.65 14.87
CA ASN A 429 23.50 6.23 15.41
C ASN A 429 24.23 7.37 16.16
N SER A 430 23.66 8.58 16.24
CA SER A 430 24.28 9.70 16.92
C SER A 430 24.00 9.68 18.42
N GLY A 431 25.07 9.70 19.21
CA GLY A 431 25.00 9.88 20.67
C GLY A 431 24.89 11.34 21.11
N ARG A 432 24.99 12.31 20.19
CA ARG A 432 25.04 13.72 20.56
C ARG A 432 23.66 14.25 20.98
N PRO A 433 23.56 15.06 22.04
CA PRO A 433 22.30 15.65 22.47
C PRO A 433 21.63 16.55 21.41
N GLU A 434 22.43 17.30 20.65
CA GLU A 434 21.94 18.20 19.59
C GLU A 434 21.10 17.49 18.51
N THR A 435 21.45 16.25 18.17
CA THR A 435 20.71 15.49 17.15
C THR A 435 19.32 15.04 17.62
N TYR A 436 19.04 15.12 18.92
CA TYR A 436 17.68 14.91 19.43
C TYR A 436 16.78 16.09 19.04
N GLU A 437 17.22 17.32 19.26
CA GLU A 437 16.47 18.53 18.87
C GLU A 437 16.30 18.60 17.35
N ASP A 438 17.35 18.29 16.60
CA ASP A 438 17.28 18.22 15.13
C ASP A 438 16.23 17.18 14.67
N LEU A 439 16.12 16.03 15.36
CA LEU A 439 15.13 15.00 15.07
C LEU A 439 13.70 15.41 15.45
N ILE A 440 13.52 16.15 16.55
CA ILE A 440 12.23 16.74 16.92
C ILE A 440 11.77 17.75 15.86
N ASN A 441 12.69 18.57 15.33
CA ASN A 441 12.38 19.53 14.27
C ASN A 441 11.88 18.83 12.99
N PHE A 442 12.44 17.67 12.63
CA PHE A 442 11.97 16.91 11.46
C PHE A 442 10.54 16.36 11.60
N LEU A 443 9.96 16.30 12.79
CA LEU A 443 8.56 15.92 12.95
C LEU A 443 7.60 16.88 12.24
N ASP A 444 8.00 18.15 12.14
CA ASP A 444 7.24 19.21 11.51
C ASP A 444 7.64 19.45 10.04
N ASP A 445 8.46 18.57 9.44
CA ASP A 445 8.84 18.68 8.03
C ASP A 445 7.59 18.73 7.13
N PRO A 446 7.59 19.62 6.11
CA PRO A 446 6.46 19.74 5.18
C PRO A 446 6.22 18.45 4.41
N SER A 447 7.27 17.66 4.14
CA SER A 447 7.13 16.37 3.47
C SER A 447 6.65 15.29 4.44
N PRO A 448 5.52 14.61 4.17
CA PRO A 448 5.09 13.45 4.94
C PRO A 448 6.14 12.34 4.98
N ASN A 449 6.96 12.20 3.94
CA ASN A 449 8.03 11.20 3.90
C ASN A 449 9.05 11.41 5.02
N VAL A 450 9.49 12.65 5.22
CA VAL A 450 10.52 13.02 6.22
C VAL A 450 9.93 12.93 7.62
N SER A 451 8.77 13.56 7.85
CA SER A 451 8.10 13.56 9.16
C SER A 451 7.73 12.14 9.63
N CYS A 452 7.22 11.28 8.74
CA CYS A 452 6.96 9.87 9.07
C CYS A 452 8.25 9.11 9.41
N MET A 453 9.34 9.38 8.68
CA MET A 453 10.64 8.78 8.99
C MET A 453 11.18 9.26 10.35
N ALA A 454 10.98 10.54 10.69
CA ALA A 454 11.41 11.09 11.97
C ALA A 454 10.68 10.45 13.16
N PHE A 455 9.36 10.25 13.06
CA PHE A 455 8.61 9.47 14.05
C PHE A 455 9.16 8.03 14.15
N TYR A 456 9.40 7.37 13.02
CA TYR A 456 9.95 6.02 13.00
C TYR A 456 11.31 5.94 13.72
N VAL A 457 12.23 6.87 13.41
CA VAL A 457 13.56 6.92 14.00
C VAL A 457 13.52 7.27 15.49
N LEU A 458 12.62 8.17 15.94
CA LEU A 458 12.43 8.42 17.38
C LEU A 458 12.04 7.16 18.14
N GLY A 459 11.11 6.37 17.59
CA GLY A 459 10.72 5.09 18.17
C GLY A 459 11.89 4.10 18.28
N LEU A 460 12.77 4.07 17.27
CA LEU A 460 13.97 3.22 17.28
C LEU A 460 15.06 3.73 18.24
N ARG A 461 15.21 5.05 18.38
CA ARG A 461 16.20 5.68 19.27
C ARG A 461 15.90 5.37 20.74
N GLY A 462 14.64 5.13 21.09
CA GLY A 462 14.26 4.70 22.43
C GLY A 462 14.21 5.81 23.48
N ASP A 463 14.36 7.08 23.07
CA ASP A 463 14.35 8.22 23.98
C ASP A 463 12.92 8.58 24.41
N LYS A 464 12.58 8.25 25.66
CA LYS A 464 11.23 8.47 26.20
C LYS A 464 10.84 9.95 26.33
N ARG A 465 11.80 10.89 26.28
CA ARG A 465 11.49 12.33 26.24
C ARG A 465 10.60 12.70 25.04
N ALA A 466 10.72 11.94 23.96
CA ALA A 466 9.93 12.15 22.74
C ALA A 466 8.44 11.84 22.91
N VAL A 467 8.03 11.08 23.94
CA VAL A 467 6.62 10.70 24.15
C VAL A 467 5.72 11.94 24.22
N TYR A 468 6.14 12.97 24.96
CA TYR A 468 5.39 14.22 25.09
C TYR A 468 5.25 14.95 23.75
N GLU A 469 6.36 15.11 23.02
CA GLU A 469 6.39 15.78 21.71
C GLU A 469 5.55 15.04 20.65
N ILE A 470 5.52 13.71 20.70
CA ILE A 470 4.71 12.88 19.80
C ILE A 470 3.23 12.99 20.16
N LEU A 471 2.86 12.94 21.44
CA LEU A 471 1.47 13.11 21.89
C LEU A 471 0.91 14.50 21.55
N LYS A 472 1.73 15.54 21.63
CA LYS A 472 1.35 16.90 21.21
C LYS A 472 0.99 16.95 19.72
N ARG A 473 1.84 16.38 18.85
CA ARG A 473 1.67 16.43 17.39
C ARG A 473 0.60 15.48 16.85
N ILE A 474 0.44 14.29 17.46
CA ILE A 474 -0.60 13.34 16.99
C ILE A 474 -2.01 13.91 17.17
N LYS A 475 -2.24 14.72 18.22
CA LYS A 475 -3.53 15.36 18.50
C LYS A 475 -3.89 16.48 17.52
N THR A 476 -2.89 17.16 16.94
CA THR A 476 -3.09 18.33 16.05
C THR A 476 -2.78 18.07 14.57
N SER A 477 -2.14 16.94 14.24
CA SER A 477 -1.80 16.57 12.87
C SER A 477 -3.04 16.33 12.03
N ASP A 478 -3.10 16.94 10.86
CA ASP A 478 -4.13 16.76 9.83
C ASP A 478 -3.81 15.61 8.84
N HIS A 479 -2.66 14.95 9.02
CA HIS A 479 -2.18 13.89 8.15
C HIS A 479 -2.24 12.49 8.79
N TRP A 480 -3.03 11.57 8.20
CA TRP A 480 -3.27 10.25 8.81
C TRP A 480 -1.99 9.39 8.90
N TYR A 481 -1.12 9.39 7.88
CA TYR A 481 0.16 8.66 7.98
C TYR A 481 1.06 9.18 9.10
N LYS A 482 1.16 10.51 9.30
CA LYS A 482 1.96 11.09 10.40
C LYS A 482 1.45 10.57 11.74
N GLN A 483 0.13 10.56 11.94
CA GLN A 483 -0.47 9.99 13.16
C GLN A 483 -0.22 8.49 13.32
N TRP A 484 -0.28 7.72 12.23
CA TRP A 484 0.01 6.29 12.25
C TRP A 484 1.46 5.99 12.66
N TYR A 485 2.43 6.73 12.09
CA TYR A 485 3.84 6.60 12.47
C TYR A 485 4.10 7.09 13.90
N ALA A 486 3.51 8.22 14.29
CA ALA A 486 3.56 8.76 15.64
C ALA A 486 3.09 7.74 16.69
N TYR A 487 1.96 7.07 16.46
CA TYR A 487 1.47 6.05 17.37
C TYR A 487 2.40 4.85 17.47
N ARG A 488 2.93 4.37 16.34
CA ARG A 488 3.91 3.28 16.35
C ARG A 488 5.18 3.66 17.12
N ALA A 489 5.62 4.92 17.01
CA ALA A 489 6.72 5.45 17.79
C ALA A 489 6.39 5.44 19.29
N LEU A 490 5.21 5.92 19.70
CA LEU A 490 4.74 5.84 21.09
C LEU A 490 4.80 4.41 21.63
N LYS A 491 4.26 3.44 20.87
CA LYS A 491 4.29 2.02 21.24
C LYS A 491 5.72 1.49 21.38
N ALA A 492 6.62 1.85 20.48
CA ALA A 492 8.04 1.47 20.55
C ALA A 492 8.74 2.07 21.79
N LEU A 493 8.36 3.28 22.20
CA LEU A 493 8.86 3.94 23.42
C LEU A 493 8.25 3.38 24.72
N GLY A 494 7.37 2.38 24.62
CA GLY A 494 6.71 1.75 25.76
C GLY A 494 5.50 2.53 26.30
N TRP A 495 5.03 3.56 25.58
CA TRP A 495 3.78 4.24 25.92
C TRP A 495 2.61 3.27 25.78
N ARG A 496 1.73 3.26 26.78
CA ARG A 496 0.51 2.47 26.82
C ARG A 496 -0.66 3.42 26.90
N GLN A 497 -1.69 3.10 26.15
CA GLN A 497 -2.91 3.86 26.20
C GLN A 497 -3.70 3.44 27.44
N THR A 498 -4.17 4.42 28.20
CA THR A 498 -5.11 4.21 29.32
C THR A 498 -6.44 4.82 28.91
N GLY A 499 -7.55 4.08 29.10
CA GLY A 499 -8.88 4.64 28.87
C GLY A 499 -9.24 5.51 30.05
N SER A 500 -8.98 6.82 29.96
CA SER A 500 -9.36 7.91 30.88
C SER A 500 -8.44 9.13 30.60
N GLU A 501 -8.55 9.73 29.41
CA GLU A 501 -8.21 11.17 29.26
C GLU A 501 -9.48 12.01 29.43
#